data_AF-A0A067BZE3-F1
#
_entry.id   AF-A0A067BZE3-F1
#
_cell.length_a   1.000
_cell.length_b   1.000
_cell.length_c   1.000
_cell.angle_alpha   90.00
_cell.angle_beta   90.00
_cell.angle_gamma   90.00
#
_symmetry.space_group_name_H-M   'P 1'
#
loop_
_entity.id
_entity.type
_entity.pdbx_description
1 polymer ?
#
loop_
_entity_poly.entity_id
_entity_poly.type
_entity_poly.pdbx_seq_one_letter_code
_entity_poly.pdbx_strand_id
1 'polypeptide(L)'
;MNVLDPIIDVAPITNVYPTYTKESRYGPTHVDYAANHHHYREDSFDIDTETIASEEGCPEVPCREVLDFENGKCTYTQLPRGTLCPGQSCDNGGPCDADENDYCDGDGTCRNLCDAAELCRGDSSQCPDDEFAPSSKVCTKMGKSSGGPCDAPDYCDGRGRCVDKFQPRKHVCRRAIDVCDEAETCTGVSGDCPSNSFARKGIECTSIGESSGGACDDVDRCDGYGKCIDHFKGTKHLCRREVDVCDEPEYCSGECGVCPDDVAAPMGKVCTQIGKSSGGKCDGVD
;
A
#
# COMPACT_ATOMS: atom_id res chain seq x y z
N MET A 1 11.51 -70.42 -51.80
CA MET A 1 11.48 -69.00 -51.40
C MET A 1 12.72 -68.79 -50.55
N ASN A 2 13.72 -68.09 -51.12
CA ASN A 2 14.86 -67.51 -50.42
C ASN A 2 14.32 -66.54 -49.34
N VAL A 3 15.01 -66.16 -48.27
CA VAL A 3 16.40 -65.70 -48.19
C VAL A 3 16.93 -65.90 -46.76
N LEU A 4 18.23 -66.19 -46.68
CA LEU A 4 19.08 -66.25 -45.49
C LEU A 4 19.30 -64.86 -44.86
N ASP A 5 19.58 -64.84 -43.56
CA ASP A 5 20.01 -63.65 -42.80
C ASP A 5 21.22 -62.96 -43.43
N PRO A 6 21.33 -61.63 -43.23
CA PRO A 6 22.64 -61.05 -42.99
C PRO A 6 22.71 -60.13 -41.77
N ILE A 7 23.84 -60.27 -41.08
CA ILE A 7 24.46 -59.43 -40.07
C ILE A 7 24.38 -57.94 -40.47
N ILE A 8 24.03 -57.05 -39.54
CA ILE A 8 24.20 -55.60 -39.69
C ILE A 8 25.24 -55.10 -38.68
N ASP A 9 26.32 -54.57 -39.24
CA ASP A 9 27.41 -53.81 -38.62
C ASP A 9 26.89 -52.62 -37.82
N VAL A 10 27.43 -52.41 -36.62
CA VAL A 10 27.24 -51.19 -35.83
C VAL A 10 28.42 -50.26 -36.13
N ALA A 11 28.14 -49.09 -36.73
CA ALA A 11 29.08 -47.98 -36.90
C ALA A 11 28.58 -46.74 -36.14
N PRO A 12 29.48 -45.83 -35.68
CA PRO A 12 29.23 -44.99 -34.51
C PRO A 12 28.40 -43.74 -34.80
N ILE A 13 27.59 -43.39 -33.79
CA ILE A 13 26.89 -42.11 -33.63
C ILE A 13 27.90 -40.96 -33.52
N THR A 14 27.90 -40.07 -34.51
CA THR A 14 28.54 -38.75 -34.41
C THR A 14 27.60 -37.78 -33.70
N ASN A 15 28.07 -37.24 -32.57
CA ASN A 15 27.42 -36.16 -31.81
C ASN A 15 27.19 -34.91 -32.69
N VAL A 16 25.93 -34.52 -32.81
CA VAL A 16 25.53 -33.16 -33.24
C VAL A 16 25.02 -32.45 -31.99
N TYR A 17 25.79 -31.49 -31.49
CA TYR A 17 25.36 -30.58 -30.44
C TYR A 17 24.25 -29.66 -30.98
N PRO A 18 23.12 -29.47 -30.27
CA PRO A 18 22.18 -28.42 -30.63
C PRO A 18 22.75 -27.06 -30.21
N THR A 19 22.90 -26.16 -31.18
CA THR A 19 23.19 -24.75 -30.95
C THR A 19 21.95 -24.08 -30.35
N TYR A 20 22.03 -23.65 -29.09
CA TYR A 20 21.01 -22.78 -28.47
C TYR A 20 21.10 -21.39 -29.09
N THR A 21 20.13 -21.04 -29.92
CA THR A 21 19.91 -19.66 -30.36
C THR A 21 19.12 -18.89 -29.30
N LYS A 22 19.70 -17.75 -28.90
CA LYS A 22 19.15 -16.75 -28.00
C LYS A 22 17.83 -16.19 -28.54
N GLU A 23 16.70 -16.56 -27.94
CA GLU A 23 15.46 -15.80 -28.10
C GLU A 23 15.03 -15.24 -26.73
N SER A 24 14.90 -13.91 -26.73
CA SER A 24 14.30 -13.11 -25.67
C SER A 24 12.88 -13.60 -25.39
N ARG A 25 12.60 -14.01 -24.15
CA ARG A 25 11.23 -14.14 -23.66
C ARG A 25 10.98 -13.11 -22.58
N TYR A 26 10.43 -12.00 -23.04
CA TYR A 26 9.76 -11.02 -22.22
C TYR A 26 8.35 -11.56 -21.86
N GLY A 27 8.02 -11.55 -20.55
CA GLY A 27 6.63 -11.44 -20.05
C GLY A 27 6.27 -12.36 -18.86
N PRO A 28 5.37 -11.94 -17.94
CA PRO A 28 4.56 -10.73 -17.97
C PRO A 28 5.04 -9.61 -17.05
N THR A 29 4.66 -8.41 -17.44
CA THR A 29 4.77 -7.10 -16.80
C THR A 29 4.72 -7.11 -15.27
N HIS A 30 5.76 -6.53 -14.67
CA HIS A 30 5.70 -5.78 -13.40
C HIS A 30 4.41 -4.97 -13.37
N VAL A 31 3.47 -5.33 -12.50
CA VAL A 31 2.38 -4.43 -12.12
C VAL A 31 2.93 -3.60 -10.97
N ASP A 32 3.04 -2.30 -11.21
CA ASP A 32 3.42 -1.30 -10.23
C ASP A 32 2.57 -1.43 -8.96
N TYR A 33 3.19 -1.91 -7.88
CA TYR A 33 2.70 -1.74 -6.51
C TYR A 33 3.84 -1.22 -5.62
N ALA A 34 4.49 -0.15 -6.10
CA ALA A 34 5.49 0.58 -5.34
C ALA A 34 5.11 2.07 -5.31
N ALA A 35 4.07 2.39 -4.55
CA ALA A 35 3.85 3.76 -4.11
C ALA A 35 3.55 3.73 -2.60
N ASN A 36 4.47 4.32 -1.83
CA ASN A 36 4.41 4.57 -0.39
C ASN A 36 4.73 3.42 0.57
N HIS A 37 6.01 3.04 0.65
CA HIS A 37 6.63 2.79 1.96
C HIS A 37 8.13 3.14 1.92
N HIS A 38 8.46 4.34 2.40
CA HIS A 38 9.84 4.72 2.70
C HIS A 38 10.34 3.87 3.88
N HIS A 39 10.99 2.74 3.58
CA HIS A 39 12.11 2.11 4.31
C HIS A 39 12.64 0.86 3.59
N TYR A 40 12.45 0.74 2.27
CA TYR A 40 13.20 -0.24 1.48
C TYR A 40 14.52 0.39 1.04
N ARG A 41 15.61 -0.28 1.42
CA ARG A 41 16.98 0.04 1.03
C ARG A 41 17.06 -0.03 -0.50
N GLU A 42 17.26 1.11 -1.14
CA GLU A 42 17.46 1.22 -2.59
C GLU A 42 18.71 0.43 -3.02
N ASP A 43 18.53 -0.32 -4.11
CA ASP A 43 19.52 -0.67 -5.12
C ASP A 43 20.88 -1.18 -4.65
N SER A 44 20.93 -2.47 -4.31
CA SER A 44 22.10 -3.30 -4.61
C SER A 44 21.65 -4.54 -5.35
N PHE A 45 22.18 -4.71 -6.57
CA PHE A 45 22.17 -5.96 -7.32
C PHE A 45 23.19 -6.89 -6.64
N ASP A 46 22.94 -7.23 -5.37
CA ASP A 46 23.86 -8.02 -4.58
C ASP A 46 23.81 -9.46 -5.10
N ILE A 47 24.94 -9.90 -5.66
CA ILE A 47 25.18 -11.31 -5.92
C ILE A 47 25.28 -11.96 -4.54
N ASP A 48 24.23 -12.68 -4.16
CA ASP A 48 24.17 -13.26 -2.82
C ASP A 48 25.08 -14.49 -2.68
N THR A 49 25.32 -15.22 -3.78
CA THR A 49 26.11 -16.46 -3.81
C THR A 49 26.58 -16.76 -5.25
N GLU A 50 27.78 -17.33 -5.40
CA GLU A 50 28.30 -17.90 -6.64
C GLU A 50 28.48 -19.42 -6.51
N THR A 51 28.07 -20.19 -7.52
CA THR A 51 28.35 -21.65 -7.59
C THR A 51 28.96 -22.04 -8.93
N ILE A 52 29.57 -23.23 -8.99
CA ILE A 52 30.09 -23.81 -10.23
C ILE A 52 28.95 -24.60 -10.89
N ALA A 53 28.69 -24.35 -12.17
CA ALA A 53 27.70 -25.09 -12.94
C ALA A 53 28.15 -26.54 -13.20
N SER A 54 27.19 -27.46 -13.18
CA SER A 54 27.41 -28.85 -13.60
C SER A 54 27.24 -29.00 -15.12
N GLU A 55 27.45 -30.22 -15.63
CA GLU A 55 27.15 -30.56 -17.04
C GLU A 55 25.66 -30.43 -17.38
N GLU A 56 24.78 -30.40 -16.38
CA GLU A 56 23.33 -30.24 -16.52
C GLU A 56 22.86 -28.77 -16.38
N GLY A 57 23.78 -27.85 -16.05
CA GLY A 57 23.49 -26.41 -15.90
C GLY A 57 23.74 -25.90 -14.49
N CYS A 58 23.12 -24.76 -14.15
CA CYS A 58 23.22 -24.19 -12.81
C CYS A 58 22.49 -25.06 -11.79
N PRO A 59 23.12 -25.42 -10.66
CA PRO A 59 22.43 -26.16 -9.62
C PRO A 59 21.26 -25.34 -9.08
N GLU A 60 20.15 -26.00 -8.74
CA GLU A 60 19.07 -25.38 -8.00
C GLU A 60 19.59 -25.03 -6.60
N VAL A 61 19.31 -23.81 -6.15
CA VAL A 61 19.64 -23.35 -4.80
C VAL A 61 18.33 -22.91 -4.15
N PRO A 62 17.94 -23.48 -3.00
CA PRO A 62 16.69 -23.14 -2.33
C PRO A 62 16.57 -21.63 -2.14
N CYS A 63 15.37 -21.10 -2.39
CA CYS A 63 15.07 -19.69 -2.21
C CYS A 63 15.90 -18.71 -3.04
N ARG A 64 16.45 -19.19 -4.15
CA ARG A 64 17.20 -18.39 -5.10
C ARG A 64 16.80 -18.71 -6.52
N GLU A 65 16.90 -17.72 -7.39
CA GLU A 65 16.80 -17.91 -8.83
C GLU A 65 18.12 -17.56 -9.51
N VAL A 66 18.38 -18.22 -10.64
CA VAL A 66 19.58 -17.98 -11.43
C VAL A 66 19.50 -16.59 -12.04
N LEU A 67 20.46 -15.75 -11.69
CA LEU A 67 20.56 -14.37 -12.17
C LEU A 67 21.35 -14.31 -13.47
N ASP A 68 22.50 -14.98 -13.52
CA ASP A 68 23.36 -15.04 -14.71
C ASP A 68 24.22 -16.32 -14.74
N PHE A 69 24.71 -16.64 -15.93
CA PHE A 69 25.65 -17.74 -16.18
C PHE A 69 26.81 -17.26 -17.08
N GLU A 70 27.98 -17.09 -16.47
CA GLU A 70 29.20 -16.70 -17.20
C GLU A 70 30.37 -17.61 -16.82
N ASN A 71 31.14 -18.06 -17.83
CA ASN A 71 32.37 -18.84 -17.65
C ASN A 71 32.23 -20.10 -16.77
N GLY A 72 31.08 -20.78 -16.82
CA GLY A 72 30.85 -21.98 -16.01
C GLY A 72 30.46 -21.69 -14.55
N LYS A 73 30.21 -20.43 -14.20
CA LYS A 73 29.72 -20.00 -12.90
C LYS A 73 28.28 -19.51 -12.99
N CYS A 74 27.52 -19.78 -11.95
CA CYS A 74 26.15 -19.31 -11.78
C CYS A 74 26.12 -18.27 -10.66
N THR A 75 25.52 -17.13 -10.95
CA THR A 75 25.17 -16.12 -9.95
C THR A 75 23.68 -16.21 -9.65
N TYR A 76 23.32 -15.93 -8.41
CA TYR A 76 21.95 -16.08 -7.93
C TYR A 76 21.48 -14.81 -7.24
N THR A 77 20.17 -14.58 -7.30
CA THR A 77 19.48 -13.59 -6.47
C THR A 77 18.47 -14.29 -5.56
N GLN A 78 18.33 -13.80 -4.34
CA GLN A 78 17.35 -14.31 -3.39
C GLN A 78 15.92 -14.04 -3.85
N LEU A 79 15.10 -15.08 -3.82
CA LEU A 79 13.66 -14.96 -4.06
C LEU A 79 13.00 -14.12 -2.97
N PRO A 80 11.91 -13.39 -3.27
CA PRO A 80 11.17 -12.63 -2.28
C PRO A 80 10.80 -13.48 -1.06
N ARG A 81 10.83 -12.87 0.12
CA ARG A 81 10.34 -13.49 1.35
C ARG A 81 8.89 -13.97 1.13
N GLY A 82 8.58 -15.19 1.55
CA GLY A 82 7.25 -15.77 1.37
C GLY A 82 7.01 -16.42 0.00
N THR A 83 8.02 -16.47 -0.87
CA THR A 83 7.99 -17.33 -2.07
C THR A 83 7.99 -18.80 -1.64
N LEU A 84 7.12 -19.62 -2.27
CA LEU A 84 7.16 -21.08 -2.11
C LEU A 84 8.52 -21.59 -2.60
N CYS A 85 9.19 -22.45 -1.83
CA CYS A 85 10.51 -22.94 -2.20
C CYS A 85 10.48 -23.69 -3.54
N PRO A 86 11.14 -23.19 -4.60
CA PRO A 86 11.32 -23.94 -5.82
C PRO A 86 12.48 -24.92 -5.63
N GLY A 87 12.24 -26.19 -5.99
CA GLY A 87 13.26 -27.24 -5.86
C GLY A 87 13.30 -27.83 -4.46
N GLN A 88 12.97 -29.11 -4.38
CA GLN A 88 13.05 -29.93 -3.16
C GLN A 88 14.50 -29.97 -2.69
N SER A 89 14.72 -29.81 -1.38
CA SER A 89 16.02 -30.17 -0.82
C SER A 89 16.15 -31.70 -0.86
N CYS A 90 17.28 -32.17 -1.35
CA CYS A 90 17.61 -33.58 -1.42
C CYS A 90 17.99 -34.10 -0.04
N ASP A 91 17.06 -34.66 0.72
CA ASP A 91 17.37 -35.64 1.76
C ASP A 91 16.45 -36.87 1.65
N ASN A 92 17.04 -37.94 1.10
CA ASN A 92 16.67 -39.36 1.10
C ASN A 92 15.25 -39.85 0.75
N GLY A 93 14.28 -39.01 0.43
CA GLY A 93 12.92 -39.47 0.07
C GLY A 93 12.19 -40.18 1.23
N GLY A 94 12.62 -39.93 2.47
CA GLY A 94 11.86 -40.17 3.68
C GLY A 94 11.06 -38.92 4.09
N PRO A 95 10.11 -39.04 5.03
CA PRO A 95 9.20 -37.96 5.44
C PRO A 95 9.85 -36.90 6.35
N CYS A 96 11.16 -36.66 6.23
CA CYS A 96 11.87 -35.62 6.98
C CYS A 96 12.53 -34.62 5.99
N ASP A 97 12.00 -33.39 5.97
CA ASP A 97 12.50 -32.12 5.38
C ASP A 97 12.13 -31.76 3.91
N ALA A 98 11.74 -30.50 3.73
CA ALA A 98 11.32 -29.74 2.55
C ALA A 98 10.01 -30.19 1.86
N ASP A 99 8.86 -29.86 2.45
CA ASP A 99 7.54 -30.15 1.88
C ASP A 99 7.00 -28.98 1.00
N GLU A 100 5.85 -29.18 0.36
CA GLU A 100 5.24 -28.17 -0.53
C GLU A 100 4.79 -26.88 0.18
N ASN A 101 4.93 -26.79 1.51
CA ASN A 101 4.49 -25.70 2.36
C ASN A 101 5.64 -24.86 2.94
N ASP A 102 6.89 -25.11 2.53
CA ASP A 102 8.03 -24.30 2.96
C ASP A 102 8.18 -23.01 2.14
N TYR A 103 8.55 -21.94 2.83
CA TYR A 103 8.71 -20.61 2.25
C TYR A 103 10.09 -20.02 2.50
N CYS A 104 10.48 -19.11 1.62
CA CYS A 104 11.73 -18.37 1.75
C CYS A 104 11.67 -17.33 2.86
N ASP A 105 12.60 -17.42 3.81
CA ASP A 105 12.79 -16.39 4.83
C ASP A 105 13.70 -15.24 4.33
N GLY A 106 14.01 -14.31 5.24
CA GLY A 106 14.81 -13.12 4.90
C GLY A 106 16.30 -13.43 4.72
N ASP A 107 16.75 -14.61 5.11
CA ASP A 107 18.15 -15.05 5.02
C ASP A 107 18.36 -16.02 3.83
N GLY A 108 17.34 -16.22 2.98
CA GLY A 108 17.38 -17.13 1.84
C GLY A 108 17.29 -18.60 2.26
N THR A 109 16.76 -18.89 3.45
CA THR A 109 16.56 -20.27 3.94
C THR A 109 15.10 -20.68 3.74
N CYS A 110 14.89 -21.94 3.37
CA CYS A 110 13.57 -22.55 3.25
C CYS A 110 13.08 -22.98 4.64
N ARG A 111 11.92 -22.47 5.09
CA ARG A 111 11.30 -22.81 6.39
C ARG A 111 9.77 -22.66 6.34
N ASN A 112 9.05 -23.53 7.05
CA ASN A 112 7.66 -23.33 7.46
C ASN A 112 7.60 -23.00 8.96
N LEU A 113 7.09 -21.81 9.32
CA LEU A 113 6.95 -21.40 10.73
C LEU A 113 5.86 -22.16 11.49
N CYS A 114 4.96 -22.83 10.76
CA CYS A 114 3.87 -23.63 11.27
C CYS A 114 4.14 -25.13 11.27
N ASP A 115 5.31 -25.51 10.77
CA ASP A 115 5.83 -26.87 10.81
C ASP A 115 6.91 -26.98 11.89
N ALA A 116 7.01 -28.13 12.56
CA ALA A 116 8.00 -28.35 13.60
C ALA A 116 9.02 -29.40 13.16
N ALA A 117 10.28 -29.00 12.99
CA ALA A 117 11.33 -29.91 12.55
C ALA A 117 11.42 -31.21 13.37
N GLU A 118 11.35 -32.34 12.68
CA GLU A 118 11.58 -33.67 13.25
C GLU A 118 13.06 -34.04 13.19
N LEU A 119 13.59 -34.54 14.30
CA LEU A 119 14.98 -34.99 14.37
C LEU A 119 15.06 -36.51 14.47
N CYS A 120 15.73 -37.12 13.50
CA CYS A 120 16.12 -38.51 13.57
C CYS A 120 17.04 -38.76 14.78
N ARG A 121 16.64 -39.68 15.67
CA ARG A 121 17.40 -40.02 16.88
C ARG A 121 18.49 -41.06 16.65
N GLY A 122 18.55 -41.63 15.44
CA GLY A 122 19.56 -42.62 15.02
C GLY A 122 19.34 -44.03 15.58
N ASP A 123 18.21 -44.30 16.21
CA ASP A 123 17.82 -45.58 16.81
C ASP A 123 16.74 -46.33 16.01
N SER A 124 16.22 -45.73 14.95
CA SER A 124 15.20 -46.27 14.05
C SER A 124 15.52 -45.94 12.59
N SER A 125 15.10 -46.82 11.67
CA SER A 125 15.12 -46.55 10.22
C SER A 125 13.88 -45.81 9.72
N GLN A 126 12.91 -45.54 10.61
CA GLN A 126 11.73 -44.74 10.32
C GLN A 126 11.90 -43.35 10.95
N CYS A 127 11.61 -42.30 10.18
CA CYS A 127 11.48 -40.94 10.68
C CYS A 127 10.38 -40.85 11.76
N PRO A 128 10.49 -39.90 12.70
CA PRO A 128 9.38 -39.53 13.58
C PRO A 128 8.12 -39.16 12.77
N ASP A 129 6.95 -39.29 13.40
CA ASP A 129 5.71 -38.75 12.83
C ASP A 129 5.81 -37.21 12.75
N ASP A 130 5.17 -36.65 11.74
CA ASP A 130 5.06 -35.22 11.46
C ASP A 130 4.45 -34.46 12.67
N GLU A 131 5.14 -33.41 13.13
CA GLU A 131 4.73 -32.55 14.24
C GLU A 131 4.52 -31.10 13.77
N PHE A 132 3.37 -30.52 14.14
CA PHE A 132 3.05 -29.14 13.76
C PHE A 132 3.21 -28.15 14.91
N ALA A 133 3.57 -26.91 14.57
CA ALA A 133 3.59 -25.83 15.55
C ALA A 133 2.18 -25.59 16.14
N PRO A 134 2.07 -25.23 17.43
CA PRO A 134 0.77 -25.02 18.06
C PRO A 134 0.03 -23.83 17.44
N SER A 135 -1.29 -23.81 17.57
CA SER A 135 -2.13 -22.74 17.00
C SER A 135 -1.95 -21.35 17.64
N SER A 136 -1.10 -21.23 18.65
CA SER A 136 -0.65 -19.96 19.24
C SER A 136 0.63 -19.41 18.61
N LYS A 137 1.28 -20.16 17.71
CA LYS A 137 2.50 -19.74 17.03
C LYS A 137 2.15 -18.67 15.99
N VAL A 138 2.79 -17.51 16.11
CA VAL A 138 2.64 -16.40 15.16
C VAL A 138 3.36 -16.74 13.86
N CYS A 139 2.66 -16.55 12.74
CA CYS A 139 3.16 -16.88 11.40
C CYS A 139 2.96 -15.75 10.37
N THR A 140 2.71 -14.51 10.81
CA THR A 140 2.39 -13.34 9.96
C THR A 140 3.28 -13.14 8.74
N LYS A 141 4.52 -13.60 8.83
CA LYS A 141 5.50 -13.53 7.75
C LYS A 141 5.27 -14.52 6.59
N MET A 142 4.34 -15.46 6.74
CA MET A 142 3.89 -16.43 5.73
C MET A 142 2.47 -16.15 5.24
N GLY A 143 1.70 -15.29 5.93
CA GLY A 143 0.34 -14.96 5.54
C GLY A 143 0.28 -14.31 4.17
N LYS A 144 -0.82 -14.53 3.44
CA LYS A 144 -0.99 -13.90 2.11
C LYS A 144 -1.16 -12.40 2.23
N SER A 145 -1.77 -11.97 3.33
CA SER A 145 -1.73 -10.59 3.84
C SER A 145 -0.72 -10.53 4.97
N SER A 146 0.33 -9.73 4.82
CA SER A 146 1.41 -9.61 5.83
C SER A 146 1.72 -8.16 6.20
N GLY A 147 0.77 -7.26 5.95
CA GLY A 147 0.92 -5.83 6.24
C GLY A 147 -0.34 -5.02 5.97
N GLY A 148 -0.25 -3.73 6.28
CA GLY A 148 -1.36 -2.78 6.19
C GLY A 148 -2.04 -2.52 7.54
N PRO A 149 -2.78 -1.41 7.67
CA PRO A 149 -3.39 -0.98 8.93
C PRO A 149 -4.57 -1.86 9.38
N CYS A 150 -5.10 -2.72 8.50
CA CYS A 150 -6.15 -3.69 8.82
C CYS A 150 -5.63 -5.11 9.02
N ASP A 151 -4.31 -5.31 8.97
CA ASP A 151 -3.67 -6.60 9.19
C ASP A 151 -3.58 -6.89 10.69
N ALA A 152 -3.87 -8.13 11.07
CA ALA A 152 -3.68 -8.60 12.43
C ALA A 152 -2.67 -9.76 12.43
N PRO A 153 -2.07 -10.10 13.58
CA PRO A 153 -1.12 -11.20 13.60
C PRO A 153 -1.77 -12.52 13.16
N ASP A 154 -1.19 -13.15 12.13
CA ASP A 154 -1.56 -14.51 11.73
C ASP A 154 -1.04 -15.57 12.69
N TYR A 155 -1.76 -16.69 12.74
CA TYR A 155 -1.41 -17.82 13.58
C TYR A 155 -1.53 -19.14 12.84
N CYS A 156 -0.71 -20.10 13.24
CA CYS A 156 -0.80 -21.47 12.75
C CYS A 156 -2.15 -22.11 13.12
N ASP A 157 -2.60 -23.11 12.36
CA ASP A 157 -3.81 -23.87 12.68
C ASP A 157 -3.55 -25.15 13.49
N GLY A 158 -2.28 -25.44 13.80
CA GLY A 158 -1.86 -26.69 14.42
C GLY A 158 -1.73 -27.87 13.46
N ARG A 159 -1.73 -27.60 12.14
CA ARG A 159 -1.68 -28.58 11.05
C ARG A 159 -0.80 -28.08 9.88
N GLY A 160 0.26 -27.34 10.19
CA GLY A 160 1.22 -26.86 9.19
C GLY A 160 0.80 -25.61 8.42
N ARG A 161 -0.44 -25.11 8.57
CA ARG A 161 -0.92 -23.94 7.79
C ARG A 161 -0.94 -22.66 8.61
N CYS A 162 -0.45 -21.58 8.01
CA CYS A 162 -0.65 -20.23 8.51
C CYS A 162 -2.03 -19.70 8.10
N VAL A 163 -2.76 -19.10 9.05
CA VAL A 163 -4.10 -18.57 8.82
C VAL A 163 -4.12 -17.06 9.01
N ASP A 164 -4.38 -16.35 7.90
CA ASP A 164 -4.51 -14.89 7.87
C ASP A 164 -5.57 -14.39 8.87
N LYS A 165 -5.22 -13.35 9.62
CA LYS A 165 -6.11 -12.64 10.55
C LYS A 165 -6.16 -11.17 10.18
N PHE A 166 -7.37 -10.63 10.28
CA PHE A 166 -7.62 -9.21 10.01
C PHE A 166 -8.16 -8.52 11.25
N GLN A 167 -7.91 -7.22 11.33
CA GLN A 167 -8.58 -6.35 12.29
C GLN A 167 -10.10 -6.49 12.18
N PRO A 168 -10.84 -6.39 13.28
CA PRO A 168 -12.28 -6.59 13.27
C PRO A 168 -12.98 -5.57 12.37
N ARG A 169 -14.17 -5.94 11.88
CA ARG A 169 -15.06 -5.01 11.17
C ARG A 169 -15.24 -3.74 11.99
N LYS A 170 -15.19 -2.59 11.31
CA LYS A 170 -15.31 -1.24 11.93
C LYS A 170 -14.07 -0.78 12.72
N HIS A 171 -12.97 -1.53 12.75
CA HIS A 171 -11.69 -0.99 13.22
C HIS A 171 -11.29 0.18 12.32
N VAL A 172 -11.03 1.35 12.90
CA VAL A 172 -10.68 2.56 12.13
C VAL A 172 -9.22 2.46 11.68
N CYS A 173 -9.01 2.30 10.38
CA CYS A 173 -7.67 2.19 9.79
C CYS A 173 -7.15 3.52 9.23
N ARG A 174 -8.05 4.44 8.87
CA ARG A 174 -7.73 5.84 8.61
C ARG A 174 -8.80 6.71 9.26
N ARG A 175 -8.35 7.69 10.03
CA ARG A 175 -9.27 8.66 10.66
C ARG A 175 -9.67 9.70 9.63
N ALA A 176 -10.91 10.18 9.72
CA ALA A 176 -11.32 11.38 9.02
C ALA A 176 -10.41 12.56 9.41
N ILE A 177 -9.98 13.32 8.41
CA ILE A 177 -9.17 14.53 8.57
C ILE A 177 -10.04 15.67 9.11
N ASP A 178 -11.26 15.80 8.58
CA ASP A 178 -12.22 16.85 8.94
C ASP A 178 -13.68 16.40 8.66
N VAL A 179 -14.63 17.34 8.65
CA VAL A 179 -16.07 17.08 8.46
C VAL A 179 -16.45 16.70 7.02
N CYS A 180 -15.58 16.99 6.04
CA CYS A 180 -15.76 16.63 4.64
C CYS A 180 -15.11 15.28 4.27
N ASP A 181 -14.44 14.64 5.23
CA ASP A 181 -13.76 13.37 5.07
C ASP A 181 -14.46 12.27 5.90
N GLU A 182 -14.56 11.06 5.37
CA GLU A 182 -15.09 9.92 6.14
C GLU A 182 -13.93 9.10 6.70
N ALA A 183 -14.13 8.48 7.87
CA ALA A 183 -13.14 7.55 8.41
C ALA A 183 -13.32 6.18 7.75
N GLU A 184 -12.25 5.61 7.19
CA GLU A 184 -12.29 4.24 6.67
C GLU A 184 -12.10 3.23 7.79
N THR A 185 -12.83 2.14 7.63
CA THR A 185 -12.80 1.06 8.60
C THR A 185 -12.56 -0.28 7.93
N CYS A 186 -11.82 -1.14 8.62
CA CYS A 186 -11.51 -2.47 8.15
C CYS A 186 -12.78 -3.28 7.87
N THR A 187 -12.72 -4.04 6.78
CA THR A 187 -13.80 -4.95 6.34
C THR A 187 -13.79 -6.28 7.09
N GLY A 188 -12.70 -6.59 7.80
CA GLY A 188 -12.47 -7.87 8.48
C GLY A 188 -12.06 -9.01 7.55
N VAL A 189 -11.73 -8.72 6.29
CA VAL A 189 -11.33 -9.74 5.30
C VAL A 189 -10.10 -9.34 4.46
N SER A 190 -9.48 -8.19 4.76
CA SER A 190 -8.33 -7.63 4.03
C SER A 190 -7.40 -6.92 5.01
N GLY A 191 -6.08 -7.01 4.79
CA GLY A 191 -5.05 -6.28 5.55
C GLY A 191 -4.94 -4.81 5.18
N ASP A 192 -5.41 -4.44 3.98
CA ASP A 192 -5.47 -3.06 3.55
C ASP A 192 -6.71 -2.33 4.07
N CYS A 193 -6.52 -1.04 4.36
CA CYS A 193 -7.63 -0.11 4.55
C CYS A 193 -8.40 0.07 3.24
N PRO A 194 -9.73 0.19 3.25
CA PRO A 194 -10.49 0.54 2.05
C PRO A 194 -10.02 1.86 1.42
N SER A 195 -10.40 2.08 0.16
CA SER A 195 -10.17 3.33 -0.55
C SER A 195 -10.74 4.52 0.20
N ASN A 196 -10.05 5.66 0.08
CA ASN A 196 -10.49 6.93 0.66
C ASN A 196 -11.94 7.27 0.25
N SER A 197 -12.77 7.61 1.24
CA SER A 197 -14.18 7.96 1.11
C SER A 197 -14.42 9.34 1.70
N PHE A 198 -15.23 10.14 1.00
CA PHE A 198 -15.51 11.52 1.40
C PHE A 198 -16.96 11.69 1.83
N ALA A 199 -17.19 12.69 2.68
CA ALA A 199 -18.54 13.06 3.07
C ALA A 199 -19.34 13.49 1.84
N ARG A 200 -20.65 13.26 1.87
CA ARG A 200 -21.52 13.62 0.74
C ARG A 200 -21.49 15.12 0.46
N LYS A 201 -21.66 15.47 -0.81
CA LYS A 201 -21.87 16.85 -1.22
C LYS A 201 -23.01 17.50 -0.43
N GLY A 202 -22.77 18.70 0.10
CA GLY A 202 -23.77 19.48 0.82
C GLY A 202 -23.72 19.36 2.34
N ILE A 203 -22.91 18.46 2.90
CA ILE A 203 -22.61 18.45 4.34
C ILE A 203 -22.01 19.80 4.73
N GLU A 204 -22.52 20.38 5.81
CA GLU A 204 -22.08 21.68 6.31
C GLU A 204 -20.66 21.62 6.83
N CYS A 205 -19.83 22.59 6.42
CA CYS A 205 -18.41 22.62 6.76
C CYS A 205 -17.89 24.02 7.13
N THR A 206 -18.78 24.95 7.52
CA THR A 206 -18.43 26.34 7.86
C THR A 206 -17.34 26.47 8.93
N SER A 207 -17.15 25.47 9.78
CA SER A 207 -16.06 25.48 10.78
C SER A 207 -14.65 25.36 10.19
N ILE A 208 -14.52 24.91 8.93
CA ILE A 208 -13.25 24.65 8.25
C ILE A 208 -13.12 25.39 6.91
N GLY A 209 -14.08 26.24 6.54
CA GLY A 209 -14.01 27.07 5.33
C GLY A 209 -12.87 28.09 5.40
N GLU A 210 -12.35 28.50 4.24
CA GLU A 210 -11.21 29.42 4.17
C GLU A 210 -11.61 30.87 4.53
N SER A 211 -12.87 31.23 4.30
CA SER A 211 -13.42 32.58 4.50
C SER A 211 -14.71 32.58 5.33
N SER A 212 -14.68 31.99 6.51
CA SER A 212 -15.86 31.82 7.38
C SER A 212 -15.97 32.85 8.53
N GLY A 213 -17.18 33.02 9.08
CA GLY A 213 -17.46 33.72 10.34
C GLY A 213 -17.75 35.23 10.28
N GLY A 214 -17.76 35.84 9.09
CA GLY A 214 -18.08 37.26 8.92
C GLY A 214 -19.56 37.54 8.59
N ALA A 215 -19.96 38.81 8.54
CA ALA A 215 -21.35 39.21 8.28
C ALA A 215 -21.86 38.80 6.88
N CYS A 216 -20.96 38.54 5.94
CA CYS A 216 -21.24 38.10 4.58
C CYS A 216 -21.06 36.60 4.37
N ASP A 217 -20.70 35.86 5.41
CA ASP A 217 -20.53 34.42 5.37
C ASP A 217 -21.88 33.70 5.26
N ASP A 218 -21.93 32.63 4.48
CA ASP A 218 -23.08 31.72 4.36
C ASP A 218 -22.65 30.29 4.70
N VAL A 219 -23.58 29.34 4.64
CA VAL A 219 -23.28 27.96 5.02
C VAL A 219 -22.41 27.28 3.97
N ASP A 220 -21.11 27.19 4.25
CA ASP A 220 -20.12 26.40 3.50
C ASP A 220 -20.48 24.91 3.45
N ARG A 221 -20.15 24.26 2.32
CA ARG A 221 -20.55 22.88 2.06
C ARG A 221 -19.45 22.05 1.43
N CYS A 222 -19.36 20.80 1.85
CA CYS A 222 -18.49 19.82 1.22
C CYS A 222 -18.89 19.61 -0.24
N ASP A 223 -17.91 19.46 -1.12
CA ASP A 223 -18.11 19.22 -2.56
C ASP A 223 -18.42 17.76 -2.91
N GLY A 224 -18.20 16.83 -1.97
CA GLY A 224 -18.30 15.38 -2.19
C GLY A 224 -16.96 14.69 -2.48
N TYR A 225 -15.86 15.44 -2.46
CA TYR A 225 -14.50 15.01 -2.78
C TYR A 225 -13.48 15.41 -1.70
N GLY A 226 -13.97 15.71 -0.48
CA GLY A 226 -13.14 16.05 0.66
C GLY A 226 -12.80 17.53 0.80
N LYS A 227 -13.33 18.41 -0.08
CA LYS A 227 -13.09 19.85 0.03
C LYS A 227 -14.31 20.57 0.58
N CYS A 228 -14.10 21.45 1.55
CA CYS A 228 -15.07 22.45 1.95
C CYS A 228 -15.09 23.61 0.95
N ILE A 229 -16.28 23.96 0.45
CA ILE A 229 -16.47 25.07 -0.48
C ILE A 229 -17.17 26.20 0.24
N ASP A 230 -16.50 27.34 0.26
CA ASP A 230 -17.02 28.56 0.86
C ASP A 230 -18.25 29.07 0.10
N HIS A 231 -19.24 29.52 0.86
CA HIS A 231 -20.45 30.13 0.35
C HIS A 231 -20.65 31.50 0.98
N PHE A 232 -21.01 32.48 0.14
CA PHE A 232 -21.17 33.85 0.58
C PHE A 232 -22.59 34.35 0.32
N LYS A 233 -23.04 35.25 1.18
CA LYS A 233 -24.27 35.99 0.95
C LYS A 233 -24.12 36.84 -0.30
N GLY A 234 -25.16 36.89 -1.13
CA GLY A 234 -25.12 37.59 -2.41
C GLY A 234 -24.96 39.11 -2.28
N THR A 235 -24.68 39.78 -3.42
CA THR A 235 -24.34 41.21 -3.51
C THR A 235 -25.38 42.21 -3.03
N LYS A 236 -26.57 41.73 -2.67
CA LYS A 236 -27.68 42.53 -2.15
C LYS A 236 -27.85 42.40 -0.64
N HIS A 237 -27.01 41.61 0.02
CA HIS A 237 -27.04 41.45 1.46
C HIS A 237 -26.35 42.64 2.13
N LEU A 238 -27.12 43.44 2.86
CA LEU A 238 -26.63 44.55 3.65
C LEU A 238 -25.85 44.00 4.86
N CYS A 239 -24.55 44.21 4.90
CA CYS A 239 -23.67 43.66 5.93
C CYS A 239 -23.24 44.70 6.97
N ARG A 240 -23.23 45.98 6.61
CA ARG A 240 -23.08 47.09 7.55
C ARG A 240 -24.09 48.18 7.18
N ARG A 241 -24.73 48.73 8.21
CA ARG A 241 -25.72 49.81 8.06
C ARG A 241 -25.01 51.13 8.24
N GLU A 242 -25.49 52.13 7.50
CA GLU A 242 -25.15 53.53 7.70
C GLU A 242 -25.30 53.94 9.18
N VAL A 243 -24.24 54.53 9.75
CA VAL A 243 -24.18 55.06 11.11
C VAL A 243 -24.83 56.44 11.17
N ASP A 244 -24.66 57.26 10.14
CA ASP A 244 -25.29 58.57 9.99
C ASP A 244 -25.47 58.98 8.52
N VAL A 245 -25.88 60.24 8.29
CA VAL A 245 -26.16 60.79 6.95
C VAL A 245 -24.92 60.93 6.06
N CYS A 246 -23.73 60.86 6.64
CA CYS A 246 -22.41 60.93 6.01
C CYS A 246 -21.76 59.55 5.83
N ASP A 247 -22.51 58.50 6.12
CA ASP A 247 -22.10 57.12 5.94
C ASP A 247 -22.90 56.49 4.78
N GLU A 248 -22.31 55.51 4.09
CA GLU A 248 -23.01 54.69 3.09
C GLU A 248 -23.21 53.27 3.61
N PRO A 249 -24.30 52.59 3.24
CA PRO A 249 -24.47 51.18 3.58
C PRO A 249 -23.54 50.27 2.76
N GLU A 250 -22.82 49.36 3.42
CA GLU A 250 -22.06 48.32 2.74
C GLU A 250 -22.86 47.03 2.52
N TYR A 251 -22.73 46.51 1.30
CA TYR A 251 -23.30 45.24 0.89
C TYR A 251 -22.19 44.23 0.64
N CYS A 252 -22.49 42.94 0.85
CA CYS A 252 -21.55 41.87 0.57
C CYS A 252 -21.08 41.89 -0.88
N SER A 253 -19.85 41.44 -1.13
CA SER A 253 -19.31 41.26 -2.48
C SER A 253 -19.84 40.00 -3.17
N GLY A 254 -20.30 39.01 -2.39
CA GLY A 254 -20.58 37.66 -2.86
C GLY A 254 -19.33 36.80 -3.05
N GLU A 255 -18.15 37.29 -2.67
CA GLU A 255 -16.85 36.61 -2.86
C GLU A 255 -16.04 36.45 -1.56
N CYS A 256 -16.47 37.06 -0.45
CA CYS A 256 -15.80 36.94 0.84
C CYS A 256 -16.80 36.95 2.01
N GLY A 257 -16.43 36.29 3.12
CA GLY A 257 -17.25 36.21 4.31
C GLY A 257 -17.33 37.51 5.11
N VAL A 258 -16.41 38.46 4.88
CA VAL A 258 -16.37 39.76 5.56
C VAL A 258 -17.09 40.84 4.76
N CYS A 259 -17.68 41.81 5.48
CA CYS A 259 -18.22 43.00 4.85
C CYS A 259 -17.07 43.84 4.26
N PRO A 260 -17.27 44.54 3.13
CA PRO A 260 -16.28 45.49 2.62
C PRO A 260 -15.87 46.56 3.65
N ASP A 261 -14.77 47.24 3.35
CA ASP A 261 -14.31 48.38 4.13
C ASP A 261 -15.37 49.49 4.15
N ASP A 262 -15.37 50.27 5.23
CA ASP A 262 -16.29 51.38 5.46
C ASP A 262 -16.11 52.47 4.40
N VAL A 263 -17.21 52.89 3.78
CA VAL A 263 -17.17 53.92 2.75
C VAL A 263 -18.00 55.11 3.16
N ALA A 264 -17.33 56.24 3.41
CA ALA A 264 -18.00 57.50 3.64
C ALA A 264 -18.85 57.92 2.43
N ALA A 265 -19.88 58.72 2.71
CA ALA A 265 -20.66 59.40 1.69
C ALA A 265 -19.80 60.08 0.61
N PRO A 266 -20.22 60.03 -0.66
CA PRO A 266 -19.46 60.65 -1.75
C PRO A 266 -19.33 62.16 -1.54
N MET A 267 -18.19 62.71 -1.98
CA MET A 267 -17.93 64.16 -1.91
C MET A 267 -19.08 64.96 -2.52
N GLY A 268 -19.58 65.94 -1.75
CA GLY A 268 -20.70 66.80 -2.15
C GLY A 268 -22.06 66.37 -1.61
N LYS A 269 -22.18 65.21 -0.94
CA LYS A 269 -23.39 64.87 -0.16
C LYS A 269 -23.49 65.84 1.02
N VAL A 270 -24.63 66.51 1.16
CA VAL A 270 -24.88 67.43 2.27
C VAL A 270 -25.35 66.61 3.48
N CYS A 271 -24.45 66.42 4.44
CA CYS A 271 -24.69 65.63 5.65
C CYS A 271 -25.37 66.41 6.77
N THR A 272 -26.42 67.17 6.47
CA THR A 272 -27.13 67.94 7.50
C THR A 272 -28.24 67.12 8.15
N GLN A 273 -27.94 66.38 9.21
CA GLN A 273 -28.96 66.15 10.24
C GLN A 273 -28.41 66.06 11.67
N ILE A 274 -29.11 66.78 12.53
CA ILE A 274 -28.90 67.00 13.97
C ILE A 274 -29.27 65.71 14.72
N GLY A 275 -28.25 64.95 15.13
CA GLY A 275 -28.37 63.85 16.08
C GLY A 275 -27.19 63.93 17.04
N LYS A 276 -27.46 64.10 18.33
CA LYS A 276 -26.41 64.23 19.35
C LYS A 276 -25.56 62.95 19.38
N SER A 277 -24.35 63.02 18.83
CA SER A 277 -23.27 62.11 19.17
C SER A 277 -23.05 62.19 20.69
N SER A 278 -23.41 61.12 21.40
CA SER A 278 -22.91 60.83 22.74
C SER A 278 -21.51 60.28 22.58
N GLY A 279 -20.52 61.12 22.87
CA GLY A 279 -19.11 60.91 22.56
C GLY A 279 -18.52 59.55 22.94
N GLY A 280 -17.76 59.01 21.98
CA GLY A 280 -16.73 57.99 22.16
C GLY A 280 -15.63 58.27 21.15
N LYS A 281 -14.36 58.31 21.61
CA LYS A 281 -13.17 58.70 20.85
C LYS A 281 -12.98 57.86 19.58
N CYS A 282 -12.82 58.54 18.44
CA CYS A 282 -11.64 58.47 17.56
C CYS A 282 -11.81 59.53 16.45
N ASP A 283 -11.16 60.68 16.62
CA ASP A 283 -11.02 61.73 15.60
C ASP A 283 -9.54 62.17 15.55
N GLY A 284 -9.03 62.28 14.31
CA GLY A 284 -7.82 63.02 13.91
C GLY A 284 -6.59 62.12 13.61
N VAL A 285 -5.94 62.19 12.44
CA VAL A 285 -5.79 63.33 11.50
C VAL A 285 -5.34 62.87 10.10
N ASP A 286 -5.81 63.65 9.11
CA ASP A 286 -5.49 63.78 7.66
C ASP A 286 -5.76 62.60 6.71
#